data_AF-R7AJZ8-F1
#
_entry.id   AF-R7AJZ8-F1
#
_cell.length_a   1.000
_cell.length_b   1.000
_cell.length_c   1.000
_cell.angle_alpha   90.00
_cell.angle_beta   90.00
_cell.angle_gamma   90.00
#
_symmetry.space_group_name_H-M   'P 1'
#
loop_
_entity.id
_entity.type
_entity.pdbx_description
1 polymer ?
#
loop_
_entity_poly.entity_id
_entity_poly.type
_entity_poly.pdbx_seq_one_letter_code
_entity_poly.pdbx_strand_id
1 'polypeptide(L)'
;MLAGLWEFPNLPHTCTPEEAIAWGEEMGVHPTALLQSQERVHIFTHIEWHMTCYFFRCLHQSDGFVWADADALQGQYSLPTAFRLFLPDVLELLNQAP
;
A
#
# COMPACT_ATOMS: atom_id res chain seq x y z
N MET A 1 -5.67 11.37 15.83
CA MET A 1 -5.09 10.01 15.96
C MET A 1 -6.02 9.05 15.26
N LEU A 2 -5.53 8.27 14.30
CA LEU A 2 -6.25 7.15 13.65
C LEU A 2 -6.20 5.90 14.54
N ALA A 3 -6.57 6.02 15.81
CA ALA A 3 -6.44 4.92 16.76
C ALA A 3 -7.35 3.76 16.33
N GLY A 4 -6.75 2.65 15.89
CA GLY A 4 -7.44 1.41 15.52
C GLY A 4 -7.70 1.20 14.02
N LEU A 5 -7.20 2.07 13.14
CA LEU A 5 -7.32 1.87 11.69
C LEU A 5 -6.00 1.37 11.09
N TRP A 6 -6.10 0.57 10.03
CA TRP A 6 -4.97 0.03 9.29
C TRP A 6 -4.53 0.98 8.18
N GLU A 7 -3.29 0.87 7.75
CA GLU A 7 -2.75 1.63 6.62
C GLU A 7 -1.92 0.70 5.74
N PHE A 8 -1.82 1.03 4.45
CA PHE A 8 -0.79 0.42 3.62
C PHE A 8 0.59 0.92 4.04
N PRO A 9 1.67 0.12 3.86
CA PRO A 9 3.04 0.59 4.08
C PRO A 9 3.27 1.90 3.30
N ASN A 10 3.59 2.98 4.01
CA ASN A 10 3.71 4.31 3.41
C ASN A 10 4.80 5.15 4.07
N LEU A 11 5.30 6.14 3.32
CA LEU A 11 6.22 7.16 3.76
C LEU A 11 5.50 8.52 3.77
N PRO A 12 5.83 9.45 4.69
CA PRO A 12 5.16 10.74 4.81
C PRO A 12 5.53 11.74 3.71
N HIS A 13 6.27 11.28 2.70
CA HIS A 13 6.68 12.05 1.52
C HIS A 13 6.52 11.19 0.26
N THR A 14 6.37 11.85 -0.88
CA THR A 14 6.47 11.18 -2.18
C THR A 14 7.86 10.63 -2.38
N CYS A 15 7.93 9.48 -3.05
CA CYS A 15 9.16 8.78 -3.38
C CYS A 15 9.14 8.37 -4.84
N THR A 16 10.29 8.21 -5.46
CA THR A 16 10.39 7.53 -6.77
C THR A 16 10.23 6.02 -6.60
N PRO A 17 9.99 5.26 -7.69
CA PRO A 17 9.99 3.80 -7.64
C PRO A 17 11.28 3.21 -7.05
N GLU A 18 12.45 3.80 -7.36
CA GLU A 18 13.76 3.34 -6.88
C GLU A 18 13.92 3.54 -5.37
N GLU A 19 13.46 4.68 -4.84
CA GLU A 19 13.45 4.96 -3.41
C GLU A 19 12.51 4.01 -2.66
N ALA A 20 11.34 3.72 -3.25
CA ALA A 20 10.39 2.77 -2.68
C ALA A 20 10.95 1.32 -2.67
N ILE A 21 11.72 0.94 -3.70
CA ILE A 21 12.43 -0.35 -3.73
C ILE A 21 13.47 -0.41 -2.61
N ALA A 22 14.31 0.63 -2.48
CA ALA A 22 15.32 0.69 -1.43
C ALA A 22 14.70 0.58 -0.03
N TRP A 23 13.58 1.27 0.21
CA TRP A 23 12.84 1.14 1.46
C TRP A 23 12.27 -0.28 1.67
N GLY A 24 11.78 -0.93 0.61
CA GLY A 24 11.34 -2.32 0.66
C GLY A 24 12.45 -3.32 0.98
N GLU A 25 13.68 -3.07 0.52
CA GLU A 25 14.87 -3.84 0.91
C GLU A 25 15.16 -3.68 2.41
N GLU A 26 15.14 -2.45 2.92
CA GLU A 26 15.33 -2.16 4.36
C GLU A 26 14.27 -2.83 5.25
N MET A 27 13.04 -2.93 4.75
CA MET A 27 11.93 -3.61 5.44
C MET A 27 11.92 -5.13 5.27
N GLY A 28 12.89 -5.69 4.53
CA GLY A 28 13.09 -7.13 4.37
C GLY A 28 12.05 -7.82 3.49
N VAL A 29 11.33 -7.08 2.64
CA VAL A 29 10.35 -7.66 1.71
C VAL A 29 10.95 -8.01 0.34
N HIS A 30 12.10 -7.40 0.01
CA HIS A 30 12.87 -7.63 -1.21
C HIS A 30 11.99 -7.53 -2.48
N PRO A 31 11.65 -6.30 -2.92
CA PRO A 31 10.85 -6.07 -4.13
C PRO A 31 11.56 -6.58 -5.38
N THR A 32 10.82 -7.32 -6.23
CA THR A 32 11.36 -7.98 -7.43
C THR A 32 10.80 -7.43 -8.74
N ALA A 33 9.60 -6.87 -8.71
CA ALA A 33 8.97 -6.27 -9.88
C ALA A 33 7.97 -5.19 -9.45
N LEU A 34 8.01 -4.03 -10.11
CA LEU A 34 6.93 -3.04 -10.08
C LEU A 34 5.82 -3.52 -11.01
N LEU A 35 4.63 -3.79 -10.46
CA LEU A 35 3.47 -4.27 -11.21
C LEU A 35 2.66 -3.10 -11.79
N GLN A 36 2.45 -2.06 -10.99
CA GLN A 36 1.75 -0.84 -11.39
C GLN A 36 2.02 0.30 -10.39
N SER A 37 1.64 1.52 -10.79
CA SER A 37 1.70 2.72 -9.97
C SER A 37 0.43 3.54 -10.15
N GLN A 38 -0.19 4.00 -9.05
CA GLN A 38 -1.43 4.77 -9.10
C GLN A 38 -1.26 6.06 -8.31
N GLU A 39 -1.76 7.18 -8.85
CA GLU A 39 -1.81 8.47 -8.17
C GLU A 39 -3.25 8.81 -7.79
N ARG A 40 -3.47 9.25 -6.55
CA ARG A 40 -4.76 9.73 -6.08
C ARG A 40 -4.64 10.90 -5.12
N VAL A 41 -5.67 11.72 -5.10
CA VAL A 41 -5.80 12.83 -4.16
C VAL A 41 -6.90 12.52 -3.15
N HIS A 42 -6.61 12.66 -1.87
CA HIS A 42 -7.61 12.65 -0.82
C HIS A 42 -7.74 14.04 -0.20
N ILE A 43 -8.96 14.59 -0.24
CA ILE A 43 -9.25 15.93 0.24
C ILE A 43 -9.88 15.83 1.63
N PHE A 44 -9.19 16.37 2.63
CA PHE A 44 -9.76 16.71 3.94
C PHE A 44 -10.26 18.15 3.94
N THR A 45 -10.95 18.57 5.01
CA THR A 45 -11.48 19.93 5.13
C THR A 45 -10.42 21.03 4.98
N HIS A 46 -9.17 20.78 5.42
CA HIS A 46 -8.12 21.80 5.46
C HIS A 46 -6.80 21.35 4.83
N ILE A 47 -6.72 20.11 4.34
CA ILE A 47 -5.47 19.49 3.87
C ILE A 47 -5.80 18.58 2.69
N GLU A 48 -4.94 18.59 1.69
CA GLU A 48 -5.00 17.65 0.57
C GLU A 48 -3.79 16.73 0.63
N TRP A 49 -4.02 15.43 0.47
CA TRP A 49 -2.97 14.44 0.34
C TRP A 49 -2.87 14.01 -1.10
N HIS A 50 -1.72 14.28 -1.72
CA HIS A 50 -1.34 13.78 -3.03
C HIS A 50 -0.53 12.50 -2.81
N MET A 51 -1.12 11.36 -3.15
CA MET A 51 -0.58 10.05 -2.81
C MET A 51 -0.20 9.31 -4.10
N THR A 52 1.01 8.77 -4.11
CA THR A 52 1.48 7.82 -5.13
C THR A 52 1.62 6.46 -4.46
N CYS A 53 0.97 5.44 -5.03
CA CYS A 53 1.03 4.07 -4.56
C CYS A 53 1.73 3.20 -5.59
N TYR A 54 2.75 2.46 -5.15
CA TYR A 54 3.48 1.50 -5.96
C TYR A 54 3.14 0.09 -5.51
N PHE A 55 2.86 -0.79 -6.48
CA PHE A 55 2.50 -2.17 -6.23
C PHE A 55 3.67 -3.06 -6.63
N PHE A 56 4.31 -3.68 -5.65
CA PHE A 56 5.47 -4.53 -5.89
C PHE A 56 5.14 -6.01 -5.69
N ARG A 57 5.78 -6.86 -6.50
CA ARG A 57 5.96 -8.27 -6.16
C ARG A 57 7.13 -8.39 -5.20
N CYS A 58 6.89 -8.92 -4.02
CA CYS A 58 7.91 -9.11 -2.98
C CYS A 58 8.33 -10.58 -2.91
N LEU A 59 9.61 -10.83 -2.63
CA LEU A 59 10.13 -12.19 -2.45
C LEU A 59 9.83 -12.73 -1.05
N HIS A 60 9.75 -11.86 -0.05
CA HIS A 60 9.63 -12.24 1.35
C HIS A 60 8.43 -11.59 2.03
N GLN A 61 7.77 -12.38 2.87
CA GLN A 61 6.79 -11.89 3.82
C GLN A 61 7.49 -11.51 5.13
N SER A 62 7.92 -10.25 5.24
CA SER A 62 8.60 -9.74 6.44
C SER A 62 7.62 -9.63 7.63
N ASP A 63 8.11 -9.95 8.84
CA ASP A 63 7.35 -9.91 10.11
C ASP A 63 6.91 -8.48 10.50
N GLY A 64 7.49 -7.46 9.89
CA GLY A 64 7.10 -6.06 10.08
C GLY A 64 5.73 -5.71 9.49
N PHE A 65 5.13 -6.61 8.72
CA PHE A 65 3.85 -6.39 8.05
C PHE A 65 2.85 -7.50 8.35
N VAL A 66 1.58 -7.13 8.27
CA VAL A 66 0.50 -8.09 8.14
C VAL A 66 0.22 -8.34 6.67
N TRP A 67 0.40 -9.58 6.25
CA TRP A 67 0.13 -10.03 4.89
C TRP A 67 -1.32 -10.48 4.81
N ALA A 68 -2.09 -9.80 3.97
CA ALA A 68 -3.54 -9.97 3.88
C ALA A 68 -3.94 -10.40 2.47
N ASP A 69 -4.89 -11.32 2.39
CA ASP A 69 -5.57 -11.65 1.15
C ASP A 69 -6.75 -10.68 0.88
N ALA A 70 -7.43 -10.90 -0.25
CA ALA A 70 -8.54 -10.07 -0.67
C ALA A 70 -9.71 -10.08 0.33
N ASP A 71 -9.97 -11.21 0.99
CA ASP A 71 -11.07 -11.35 1.95
C ASP A 71 -10.75 -10.61 3.25
N ALA A 72 -9.53 -10.74 3.75
CA ALA A 72 -9.07 -10.03 4.95
C ALA A 72 -9.06 -8.51 4.76
N LEU A 73 -8.61 -8.02 3.59
CA LEU A 73 -8.63 -6.58 3.29
C LEU A 73 -10.05 -6.01 3.19
N GLN A 74 -11.03 -6.80 2.75
CA GLN A 74 -12.42 -6.35 2.62
C GLN A 74 -13.22 -6.48 3.93
N GLY A 75 -12.90 -7.48 4.76
CA GLY A 75 -13.73 -7.83 5.93
C GLY A 75 -13.09 -7.56 7.30
N GLN A 76 -11.76 -7.61 7.41
CA GLN A 76 -11.06 -7.61 8.70
C GLN A 76 -10.29 -6.31 8.95
N TYR A 77 -9.59 -5.80 7.94
CA TYR A 77 -8.72 -4.64 8.08
C TYR A 77 -9.44 -3.35 7.67
N SER A 78 -9.87 -2.58 8.68
CA SER A 78 -10.53 -1.31 8.47
C SER A 78 -9.53 -0.22 8.08
N LEU A 79 -9.50 0.14 6.80
CA LEU A 79 -8.67 1.22 6.25
C LEU A 79 -9.40 2.58 6.30
N PRO A 80 -8.71 3.70 6.57
CA PRO A 80 -9.24 5.06 6.36
C PRO A 80 -9.63 5.32 4.90
N THR A 81 -10.50 6.30 4.68
CA THR A 81 -10.98 6.68 3.33
C THR A 81 -9.86 6.97 2.34
N ALA A 82 -8.77 7.62 2.79
CA ALA A 82 -7.63 7.93 1.94
C ALA A 82 -6.99 6.67 1.33
N PHE A 83 -6.76 5.64 2.15
CA PHE A 83 -6.16 4.39 1.70
C PHE A 83 -7.15 3.50 0.94
N ARG A 84 -8.44 3.53 1.30
CA ARG A 84 -9.48 2.78 0.56
C ARG A 84 -9.58 3.15 -0.91
N LEU A 85 -9.12 4.34 -1.30
CA LEU A 85 -9.08 4.73 -2.70
C LEU A 85 -8.27 3.73 -3.56
N PHE A 86 -7.28 3.04 -2.98
CA PHE A 86 -6.42 2.08 -3.67
C PHE A 86 -6.90 0.62 -3.59
N LEU A 87 -7.96 0.32 -2.81
CA LEU A 87 -8.46 -1.05 -2.68
C LEU A 87 -8.85 -1.71 -4.01
N PRO A 88 -9.51 -1.04 -4.98
CA PRO A 88 -9.83 -1.67 -6.25
C PRO A 88 -8.60 -2.23 -6.98
N ASP A 89 -7.50 -1.47 -7.01
CA ASP A 89 -6.25 -1.90 -7.67
C ASP A 89 -5.59 -3.05 -6.90
N VAL A 90 -5.63 -3.03 -5.56
CA VAL A 90 -5.11 -4.11 -4.71
C VAL A 90 -5.89 -5.40 -4.99
N LEU A 91 -7.22 -5.34 -4.96
CA LEU A 91 -8.08 -6.51 -5.15
C LEU A 91 -7.94 -7.08 -6.56
N GLU A 92 -7.81 -6.22 -7.57
CA GLU A 92 -7.54 -6.64 -8.94
C GLU A 92 -6.24 -7.45 -9.02
N LEU A 93 -5.14 -6.94 -8.45
CA LEU A 93 -3.85 -7.65 -8.46
C LEU A 93 -3.87 -8.97 -7.69
N LEU A 94 -4.53 -9.00 -6.52
CA LEU A 94 -4.64 -10.22 -5.72
C LEU A 94 -5.42 -11.31 -6.45
N ASN A 95 -6.45 -10.93 -7.21
CA ASN A 95 -7.24 -11.87 -8.01
C ASN A 95 -6.54 -12.34 -9.30
N GLN A 96 -5.47 -11.66 -9.72
CA GLN A 96 -4.66 -12.01 -10.88
C GLN A 96 -3.38 -12.78 -10.52
N ALA A 97 -3.04 -12.88 -9.23
CA ALA A 97 -1.88 -13.62 -8.78
C ALA A 97 -2.07 -15.13 -9.05
N PRO A 98 -1.09 -15.81 -9.68
CA PRO A 98 -1.16 -17.24 -10.01
C PRO A 98 -1.08 -18.14 -8.78
#